data_AF-A0A257JNT1-F1
#
_entry.id   AF-A0A257JNT1-F1
#
_cell.length_a   1.000
_cell.length_b   1.000
_cell.length_c   1.000
_cell.angle_alpha   90.00
_cell.angle_beta   90.00
_cell.angle_gamma   90.00
#
_symmetry.space_group_name_H-M   'P 1'
#
loop_
_entity.id
_entity.type
_entity.pdbx_description
1 polymer ?
#
loop_
_entity_poly.entity_id
_entity_poly.type
_entity_poly.pdbx_seq_one_letter_code
_entity_poly.pdbx_strand_id
1 'polypeptide(L)'
;MSDTQLHGLELRSTVTSDGQLILNLEPVAIDEPGPDEVIVQVEASPINPSDLGLLLGPADMATLVASGTPDRPVLTATIPPARMGMMKPRLDASMAVGNEGAGTVVRAGANVAGMLGKKVGMFGGSMYATYRKLLARDCSPLPEGATSADGASMFVNPLTALAMVETMKREGHVALVHTAAASNLGQMLNKICLADDVPLVNIVRSAEQAQILKDIGAKYVVDSTSETFQADLTDAVTETKATIAFDAIGGGRLANSILHAMEAAANRNAKEYSRYGSSTFKQVYIYGGLDLRPTELDRGFGLSWSVSGFLLTPFLQKIGLEAALGLRQRVARELTTTFASHYTSTLSLADALNPDHARAYARKATGEKYLINPSL
;
A
#
# COMPACT_ATOMS: atom_id res chain seq x y z
N MET A 1 -42.44 -12.35 -8.73
CA MET A 1 -41.57 -11.27 -8.20
C MET A 1 -40.32 -11.33 -9.06
N SER A 2 -40.10 -10.34 -9.91
CA SER A 2 -38.91 -10.31 -10.76
C SER A 2 -37.69 -10.19 -9.86
N ASP A 3 -36.78 -11.14 -9.95
CA ASP A 3 -35.54 -11.12 -9.19
C ASP A 3 -34.71 -9.91 -9.63
N THR A 4 -34.76 -8.85 -8.83
CA THR A 4 -34.09 -7.57 -9.10
C THR A 4 -32.69 -7.55 -8.50
N GLN A 5 -32.32 -8.54 -7.67
CA GLN A 5 -31.01 -8.59 -7.04
C GLN A 5 -29.94 -9.00 -8.06
N LEU A 6 -28.75 -8.41 -7.93
CA LEU A 6 -27.56 -8.94 -8.58
C LEU A 6 -26.93 -10.00 -7.67
N HIS A 7 -26.59 -11.14 -8.25
CA HIS A 7 -25.87 -12.19 -7.55
C HIS A 7 -24.40 -12.19 -7.97
N GLY A 8 -23.53 -12.37 -6.99
CA GLY A 8 -22.09 -12.31 -7.17
C GLY A 8 -21.33 -13.22 -6.22
N LEU A 9 -20.01 -13.13 -6.30
CA LEU A 9 -19.08 -13.77 -5.38
C LEU A 9 -18.27 -12.73 -4.64
N GLU A 10 -17.95 -12.99 -3.38
CA GLU A 10 -17.04 -12.18 -2.58
C GLU A 10 -16.01 -13.10 -1.90
N LEU A 11 -14.73 -12.77 -2.01
CA LEU A 11 -13.66 -13.47 -1.30
C LEU A 11 -13.70 -13.08 0.17
N ARG A 12 -13.65 -14.10 1.02
CA ARG A 12 -13.68 -13.97 2.48
C ARG A 12 -12.42 -14.49 3.13
N SER A 13 -12.10 -13.89 4.28
CA SER A 13 -11.02 -14.32 5.16
C SER A 13 -11.53 -14.44 6.59
N THR A 14 -11.55 -15.67 7.09
CA THR A 14 -11.98 -16.00 8.45
C THR A 14 -10.79 -16.54 9.22
N VAL A 15 -10.53 -15.99 10.41
CA VAL A 15 -9.61 -16.62 11.36
C VAL A 15 -10.45 -17.22 12.47
N THR A 16 -10.40 -18.52 12.65
CA THR A 16 -11.22 -19.23 13.62
C THR A 16 -10.59 -19.24 15.01
N SER A 17 -11.42 -19.39 16.04
CA SER A 17 -10.97 -19.47 17.44
C SER A 17 -10.04 -20.65 17.73
N ASP A 18 -10.10 -21.73 16.94
CA ASP A 18 -9.18 -22.88 17.00
C ASP A 18 -7.87 -22.67 16.20
N GLY A 19 -7.67 -21.48 15.63
CA GLY A 19 -6.39 -21.08 15.05
C GLY A 19 -6.20 -21.49 13.60
N GLN A 20 -7.28 -21.54 12.81
CA GLN A 20 -7.22 -21.72 11.36
C GLN A 20 -7.56 -20.42 10.63
N LEU A 21 -6.79 -20.10 9.60
CA LEU A 21 -7.21 -19.22 8.52
C LEU A 21 -8.04 -20.03 7.55
N ILE A 22 -9.17 -19.49 7.10
CA ILE A 22 -10.01 -20.02 6.03
C ILE A 22 -10.24 -18.91 5.01
N LEU A 23 -9.92 -19.19 3.75
CA LEU A 23 -10.22 -18.33 2.60
C LEU A 23 -11.19 -19.05 1.67
N ASN A 24 -12.27 -18.40 1.28
CA ASN A 24 -13.30 -18.99 0.43
C ASN A 24 -14.06 -17.92 -0.36
N LEU A 25 -14.83 -18.35 -1.38
CA LEU A 25 -15.75 -17.49 -2.12
C LEU A 25 -17.18 -17.68 -1.62
N GLU A 26 -17.74 -16.64 -0.99
CA GLU A 26 -19.14 -16.63 -0.56
C GLU A 26 -20.05 -16.05 -1.64
N PRO A 27 -21.24 -16.64 -1.89
CA PRO A 27 -22.24 -16.00 -2.72
C PRO A 27 -22.81 -14.76 -2.00
N VAL A 28 -22.97 -13.67 -2.73
CA VAL A 28 -23.57 -12.43 -2.22
C VAL A 28 -24.72 -11.99 -3.13
N ALA A 29 -25.78 -11.47 -2.52
CA ALA A 29 -26.89 -10.83 -3.21
C ALA A 29 -26.82 -9.33 -2.95
N ILE A 30 -27.04 -8.52 -3.97
CA ILE A 30 -26.92 -7.06 -3.93
C ILE A 30 -28.24 -6.46 -4.36
N ASP A 31 -28.90 -5.80 -3.41
CA ASP A 31 -30.11 -5.01 -3.68
C ASP A 31 -29.80 -3.80 -4.55
N GLU A 32 -30.84 -3.30 -5.23
CA GLU A 32 -30.77 -2.06 -6.02
C GLU A 32 -30.08 -0.90 -5.28
N PRO A 33 -29.38 -0.01 -6.02
CA PRO A 33 -28.76 1.15 -5.40
C PRO A 33 -29.83 2.13 -4.90
N GLY A 34 -29.59 2.71 -3.72
CA GLY A 34 -30.27 3.92 -3.28
C GLY A 34 -29.96 5.12 -4.18
N PRO A 35 -30.62 6.28 -3.97
CA PRO A 35 -30.54 7.43 -4.88
C PRO A 35 -29.13 7.93 -5.20
N ASP A 36 -28.23 7.88 -4.23
CA ASP A 36 -26.82 8.35 -4.33
C ASP A 36 -25.81 7.20 -4.43
N GLU A 37 -26.28 5.97 -4.62
CA GLU A 37 -25.45 4.77 -4.71
C GLU A 37 -25.27 4.32 -6.16
N VAL A 38 -24.20 3.56 -6.37
CA VAL A 38 -23.94 2.85 -7.62
C VAL A 38 -23.64 1.38 -7.31
N ILE A 39 -23.94 0.50 -8.26
CA ILE A 39 -23.41 -0.86 -8.29
C ILE A 39 -22.39 -0.94 -9.42
N VAL A 40 -21.18 -1.34 -9.07
CA VAL A 40 -20.04 -1.48 -9.98
C VAL A 40 -19.72 -2.95 -10.15
N GLN A 41 -19.61 -3.43 -11.39
CA GLN A 41 -18.97 -4.71 -11.69
C GLN A 41 -17.46 -4.52 -11.56
N VAL A 42 -16.82 -5.21 -10.62
CA VAL A 42 -15.39 -5.04 -10.38
C VAL A 42 -14.63 -5.82 -11.43
N GLU A 43 -13.73 -5.12 -12.13
CA GLU A 43 -12.94 -5.68 -13.23
C GLU A 43 -11.44 -5.71 -12.90
N ALA A 44 -11.02 -5.02 -11.84
CA ALA A 44 -9.62 -4.94 -11.46
C ALA A 44 -9.48 -4.51 -9.99
N SER A 45 -8.81 -5.30 -9.15
CA SER A 45 -8.49 -4.95 -7.76
C SER A 45 -7.09 -5.47 -7.43
N PRO A 46 -6.14 -4.60 -7.01
CA PRO A 46 -4.77 -4.99 -6.74
C PRO A 46 -4.66 -5.78 -5.42
N ILE A 47 -3.69 -6.69 -5.37
CA ILE A 47 -3.25 -7.27 -4.11
C ILE A 47 -2.13 -6.41 -3.53
N ASN A 48 -2.47 -5.51 -2.59
CA ASN A 48 -1.48 -4.69 -1.87
C ASN A 48 -1.08 -5.37 -0.53
N PRO A 49 0.08 -5.02 0.05
CA PRO A 49 0.48 -5.53 1.37
C PRO A 49 -0.55 -5.32 2.48
N SER A 50 -1.31 -4.22 2.43
CA SER A 50 -2.41 -3.95 3.36
C SER A 50 -3.54 -4.97 3.23
N ASP A 51 -3.88 -5.37 2.01
CA ASP A 51 -4.92 -6.38 1.76
C ASP A 51 -4.45 -7.72 2.29
N LEU A 52 -3.17 -8.07 2.12
CA LEU A 52 -2.58 -9.31 2.64
C LEU A 52 -2.61 -9.39 4.16
N GLY A 53 -2.47 -8.26 4.85
CA GLY A 53 -2.61 -8.20 6.31
C GLY A 53 -4.00 -8.64 6.79
N LEU A 54 -5.05 -8.34 6.02
CA LEU A 54 -6.41 -8.79 6.30
C LEU A 54 -6.69 -10.18 5.68
N LEU A 55 -6.25 -10.42 4.44
CA LEU A 55 -6.46 -11.67 3.71
C LEU A 55 -5.84 -12.84 4.44
N LEU A 56 -4.55 -12.79 4.72
CA LEU A 56 -3.76 -13.90 5.25
C LEU A 56 -3.54 -13.78 6.76
N GLY A 57 -3.56 -12.56 7.29
CA GLY A 57 -3.16 -12.32 8.68
C GLY A 57 -1.74 -12.86 8.94
N PRO A 58 -1.49 -13.43 10.13
CA PRO A 58 -0.21 -14.03 10.49
C PRO A 58 -0.15 -15.54 10.18
N ALA A 59 -0.96 -16.06 9.25
CA ALA A 59 -0.98 -17.48 8.92
C ALA A 59 0.38 -18.00 8.43
N ASP A 60 0.71 -19.23 8.79
CA ASP A 60 1.86 -19.93 8.26
C ASP A 60 1.55 -20.48 6.86
N MET A 61 2.04 -19.77 5.84
CA MET A 61 1.84 -20.13 4.44
C MET A 61 2.49 -21.47 4.03
N ALA A 62 3.40 -22.03 4.85
CA ALA A 62 3.92 -23.38 4.64
C ALA A 62 2.86 -24.46 4.93
N THR A 63 1.87 -24.14 5.76
CA THR A 63 0.77 -25.04 6.14
C THR A 63 -0.46 -24.92 5.22
N LEU A 64 -0.34 -24.18 4.12
CA LEU A 64 -1.44 -23.89 3.22
C LEU A 64 -1.94 -25.17 2.52
N VAL A 65 -3.23 -25.48 2.70
CA VAL A 65 -3.93 -26.63 2.10
C VAL A 65 -5.10 -26.14 1.25
N ALA A 66 -5.26 -26.72 0.06
CA ALA A 66 -6.40 -26.47 -0.81
C ALA A 66 -7.48 -27.54 -0.66
N SER A 67 -8.74 -27.12 -0.71
CA SER A 67 -9.92 -27.97 -0.73
C SER A 67 -11.06 -27.27 -1.52
N GLY A 68 -12.27 -27.83 -1.50
CA GLY A 68 -13.39 -27.30 -2.27
C GLY A 68 -13.40 -27.77 -3.73
N THR A 69 -14.07 -27.01 -4.59
CA THR A 69 -14.17 -27.30 -6.05
C THR A 69 -13.43 -26.22 -6.85
N PRO A 70 -13.15 -26.44 -8.15
CA PRO A 70 -12.52 -25.40 -8.98
C PRO A 70 -13.25 -24.06 -8.98
N ASP A 71 -14.59 -24.07 -8.97
CA ASP A 71 -15.42 -22.84 -8.96
C ASP A 71 -15.63 -22.27 -7.54
N ARG A 72 -15.39 -23.07 -6.50
CA ARG A 72 -15.53 -22.70 -5.09
C ARG A 72 -14.32 -23.21 -4.30
N PRO A 73 -13.11 -22.71 -4.61
CA PRO A 73 -11.91 -23.15 -3.92
C PRO A 73 -11.92 -22.63 -2.48
N VAL A 74 -11.31 -23.43 -1.61
CA VAL A 74 -11.10 -23.08 -0.20
C VAL A 74 -9.63 -23.30 0.13
N LEU A 75 -8.99 -22.28 0.70
CA LEU A 75 -7.66 -22.39 1.28
C LEU A 75 -7.74 -22.37 2.80
N THR A 76 -6.99 -23.25 3.44
CA THR A 76 -6.80 -23.22 4.89
C THR A 76 -5.33 -23.16 5.25
N ALA A 77 -5.00 -22.49 6.35
CA ALA A 77 -3.66 -22.43 6.90
C ALA A 77 -3.70 -22.25 8.42
N THR A 78 -2.67 -22.70 9.12
CA THR A 78 -2.59 -22.55 10.58
C THR A 78 -2.15 -21.15 10.98
N ILE A 79 -2.80 -20.58 12.00
CA ILE A 79 -2.31 -19.40 12.70
C ILE A 79 -1.38 -19.84 13.83
N PRO A 80 -0.11 -19.38 13.88
CA PRO A 80 0.79 -19.70 14.98
C PRO A 80 0.21 -19.23 16.34
N PRO A 81 0.24 -20.07 17.40
CA PRO A 81 -0.34 -19.72 18.71
C PRO A 81 0.15 -18.38 19.28
N ALA A 82 1.43 -18.06 19.09
CA ALA A 82 2.03 -16.80 19.54
C ALA A 82 1.43 -15.55 18.85
N ARG A 83 0.76 -15.71 17.71
CA ARG A 83 0.16 -14.63 16.93
C ARG A 83 -1.37 -14.56 17.09
N MET A 84 -2.00 -15.55 17.73
CA MET A 84 -3.45 -15.56 17.99
C MET A 84 -3.94 -14.34 18.77
N GLY A 85 -3.11 -13.81 19.67
CA GLY A 85 -3.43 -12.59 20.42
C GLY A 85 -3.76 -11.39 19.53
N MET A 86 -3.11 -11.27 18.36
CA MET A 86 -3.36 -10.20 17.40
C MET A 86 -4.69 -10.37 16.65
N MET A 87 -5.19 -11.60 16.55
CA MET A 87 -6.39 -11.94 15.77
C MET A 87 -7.70 -11.85 16.57
N LYS A 88 -7.62 -11.70 17.91
CA LYS A 88 -8.78 -11.58 18.81
C LYS A 88 -9.92 -10.70 18.27
N PRO A 89 -9.68 -9.51 17.68
CA PRO A 89 -10.76 -8.64 17.24
C PRO A 89 -11.61 -9.18 16.07
N ARG A 90 -11.16 -10.23 15.38
CA ARG A 90 -11.81 -10.77 14.18
C ARG A 90 -12.01 -12.29 14.20
N LEU A 91 -11.82 -12.92 15.37
CA LEU A 91 -12.02 -14.37 15.48
C LEU A 91 -13.45 -14.73 15.08
N ASP A 92 -13.57 -15.78 14.28
CA ASP A 92 -14.81 -16.35 13.75
C ASP A 92 -15.64 -15.39 12.86
N ALA A 93 -15.12 -14.21 12.55
CA ALA A 93 -15.75 -13.25 11.66
C ALA A 93 -15.31 -13.49 10.20
N SER A 94 -16.30 -13.62 9.29
CA SER A 94 -16.07 -13.68 7.84
C SER A 94 -15.79 -12.28 7.31
N MET A 95 -14.52 -11.97 7.07
CA MET A 95 -14.11 -10.61 6.66
C MET A 95 -14.07 -10.49 5.14
N ALA A 96 -14.71 -9.45 4.60
CA ALA A 96 -14.48 -9.02 3.21
C ALA A 96 -13.07 -8.43 3.05
N VAL A 97 -12.48 -8.56 1.87
CA VAL A 97 -11.10 -8.14 1.60
C VAL A 97 -11.00 -7.31 0.31
N GLY A 98 -9.94 -6.49 0.21
CA GLY A 98 -9.63 -5.65 -0.94
C GLY A 98 -10.00 -4.19 -0.68
N ASN A 99 -9.00 -3.33 -0.48
CA ASN A 99 -9.20 -1.93 -0.13
C ASN A 99 -9.70 -1.08 -1.30
N GLU A 100 -9.11 -1.28 -2.47
CA GLU A 100 -9.34 -0.48 -3.68
C GLU A 100 -9.54 -1.37 -4.91
N GLY A 101 -10.13 -0.79 -5.95
CA GLY A 101 -10.31 -1.46 -7.22
C GLY A 101 -10.95 -0.52 -8.24
N ALA A 102 -11.24 -1.05 -9.42
CA ALA A 102 -11.88 -0.33 -10.50
C ALA A 102 -12.78 -1.27 -11.31
N GLY A 103 -13.74 -0.67 -12.01
CA GLY A 103 -14.70 -1.42 -12.82
C GLY A 103 -15.76 -0.52 -13.42
N THR A 104 -16.79 -1.14 -13.99
CA THR A 104 -17.85 -0.44 -14.72
C THR A 104 -19.11 -0.31 -13.87
N VAL A 105 -19.68 0.89 -13.81
CA VAL A 105 -20.98 1.14 -13.15
C VAL A 105 -22.08 0.45 -13.98
N VAL A 106 -22.68 -0.61 -13.43
CA VAL A 106 -23.75 -1.40 -14.09
C VAL A 106 -25.15 -1.01 -13.64
N ARG A 107 -25.29 -0.40 -12.46
CA ARG A 107 -26.53 0.23 -11.99
C ARG A 107 -26.22 1.51 -11.22
N ALA A 108 -27.12 2.49 -11.28
CA ALA A 108 -26.96 3.77 -10.61
C ALA A 108 -28.29 4.27 -10.05
N GLY A 109 -28.25 4.89 -8.88
CA GLY A 109 -29.37 5.58 -8.27
C GLY A 109 -29.80 6.82 -9.06
N ALA A 110 -31.02 7.31 -8.79
CA ALA A 110 -31.62 8.41 -9.53
C ALA A 110 -30.80 9.72 -9.51
N ASN A 111 -30.13 10.04 -8.40
CA ASN A 111 -29.34 11.27 -8.28
C ASN A 111 -27.98 11.18 -9.00
N VAL A 112 -27.55 9.96 -9.34
CA VAL A 112 -26.23 9.67 -9.90
C VAL A 112 -26.34 8.88 -11.22
N ALA A 113 -27.49 8.95 -11.88
CA ALA A 113 -27.78 8.22 -13.12
C ALA A 113 -26.73 8.46 -14.23
N GLY A 114 -26.11 9.65 -14.26
CA GLY A 114 -25.02 9.99 -15.18
C GLY A 114 -23.71 9.23 -14.95
N MET A 115 -23.62 8.36 -13.94
CA MET A 115 -22.50 7.45 -13.72
C MET A 115 -22.65 6.12 -14.48
N LEU A 116 -23.86 5.76 -14.89
CA LEU A 116 -24.12 4.48 -15.56
C LEU A 116 -23.22 4.29 -16.78
N GLY A 117 -22.57 3.13 -16.88
CA GLY A 117 -21.65 2.76 -17.96
C GLY A 117 -20.24 3.36 -17.85
N LYS A 118 -19.97 4.25 -16.88
CA LYS A 118 -18.62 4.79 -16.67
C LYS A 118 -17.73 3.77 -15.98
N LYS A 119 -16.45 3.78 -16.35
CA LYS A 119 -15.40 3.15 -15.54
C LYS A 119 -15.02 4.06 -14.39
N VAL A 120 -14.95 3.49 -13.20
CA VAL A 120 -14.62 4.21 -11.97
C VAL A 120 -13.57 3.46 -11.18
N GLY A 121 -12.63 4.18 -10.58
CA GLY A 121 -11.86 3.68 -9.45
C GLY A 121 -12.66 3.84 -8.16
N MET A 122 -12.45 2.94 -7.21
CA MET A 122 -13.20 2.85 -5.96
C MET A 122 -12.26 2.65 -4.77
N PHE A 123 -12.56 3.31 -3.66
CA PHE A 123 -11.84 3.15 -2.38
C PHE A 123 -12.83 3.03 -1.21
N GLY A 124 -13.44 1.85 -1.09
CA GLY A 124 -14.53 1.58 -0.15
C GLY A 124 -14.47 0.22 0.52
N GLY A 125 -13.39 -0.55 0.33
CA GLY A 125 -13.26 -1.91 0.87
C GLY A 125 -14.08 -2.97 0.15
N SER A 126 -13.80 -4.22 0.51
CA SER A 126 -14.46 -5.43 -0.03
C SER A 126 -14.30 -5.61 -1.54
N MET A 127 -13.24 -5.10 -2.16
CA MET A 127 -13.09 -5.06 -3.62
C MET A 127 -12.78 -6.41 -4.27
N TYR A 128 -12.48 -7.45 -3.49
CA TYR A 128 -12.36 -8.81 -4.00
C TYR A 128 -13.76 -9.45 -4.15
N ALA A 129 -14.61 -8.81 -4.94
CA ALA A 129 -15.98 -9.20 -5.18
C ALA A 129 -16.36 -8.95 -6.63
N THR A 130 -17.27 -9.74 -7.20
CA THR A 130 -17.72 -9.55 -8.60
C THR A 130 -18.48 -8.22 -8.78
N TYR A 131 -19.18 -7.78 -7.74
CA TYR A 131 -19.97 -6.55 -7.73
C TYR A 131 -19.82 -5.84 -6.39
N ARG A 132 -19.83 -4.50 -6.42
CA ARG A 132 -19.82 -3.66 -5.22
C ARG A 132 -20.86 -2.57 -5.28
N LYS A 133 -21.64 -2.45 -4.21
CA LYS A 133 -22.54 -1.31 -3.96
C LYS A 133 -21.84 -0.33 -3.04
N LEU A 134 -21.78 0.93 -3.45
CA LEU A 134 -21.12 2.02 -2.73
C LEU A 134 -21.75 3.37 -3.07
N LEU A 135 -21.49 4.37 -2.23
CA LEU A 135 -21.89 5.75 -2.50
C LEU A 135 -21.08 6.30 -3.67
N ALA A 136 -21.72 7.07 -4.55
CA ALA A 136 -21.06 7.67 -5.71
C ALA A 136 -19.85 8.55 -5.34
N ARG A 137 -19.84 9.15 -4.14
CA ARG A 137 -18.73 9.97 -3.64
C ARG A 137 -17.44 9.17 -3.36
N ASP A 138 -17.55 7.85 -3.22
CA ASP A 138 -16.43 6.94 -2.99
C ASP A 138 -15.90 6.34 -4.32
N CYS A 139 -16.47 6.79 -5.45
CA CYS A 139 -16.05 6.49 -6.81
C CYS A 139 -15.34 7.70 -7.44
N SER A 140 -14.29 7.45 -8.21
CA SER A 140 -13.65 8.45 -9.07
C SER A 140 -13.76 7.98 -10.52
N PRO A 141 -14.45 8.70 -11.42
CA PRO A 141 -14.43 8.41 -12.85
C PRO A 141 -12.99 8.33 -13.36
N LEU A 142 -12.71 7.29 -14.16
CA LEU A 142 -11.41 7.17 -14.81
C LEU A 142 -11.32 8.14 -15.99
N PRO A 143 -10.11 8.64 -16.33
CA PRO A 143 -9.89 9.41 -17.55
C PRO A 143 -10.36 8.65 -18.80
N GLU A 144 -10.71 9.38 -19.85
CA GLU A 144 -11.08 8.77 -21.13
C GLU A 144 -9.95 7.87 -21.65
N GLY A 145 -10.31 6.68 -22.14
CA GLY A 145 -9.35 5.68 -22.61
C GLY A 145 -8.68 4.83 -21.52
N ALA A 146 -8.77 5.21 -20.24
CA ALA A 146 -8.21 4.41 -19.15
C ALA A 146 -9.00 3.10 -18.94
N THR A 147 -8.27 2.01 -18.77
CA THR A 147 -8.84 0.70 -18.43
C THR A 147 -9.09 0.57 -16.93
N SER A 148 -9.88 -0.42 -16.53
CA SER A 148 -10.07 -0.74 -15.11
C SER A 148 -8.73 -1.15 -14.47
N ALA A 149 -7.85 -1.82 -15.20
CA ALA A 149 -6.50 -2.12 -14.73
C ALA A 149 -5.68 -0.84 -14.43
N ASP A 150 -5.77 0.19 -15.26
CA ASP A 150 -5.11 1.48 -15.01
C ASP A 150 -5.64 2.15 -13.73
N GLY A 151 -6.97 2.08 -13.51
CA GLY A 151 -7.63 2.65 -12.35
C GLY A 151 -7.52 1.85 -11.05
N ALA A 152 -7.09 0.58 -11.11
CA ALA A 152 -7.21 -0.37 -10.01
C ALA A 152 -6.40 0.04 -8.76
N SER A 153 -5.29 0.76 -8.94
CA SER A 153 -4.39 1.20 -7.87
C SER A 153 -4.33 2.71 -7.72
N MET A 154 -5.39 3.45 -8.08
CA MET A 154 -5.37 4.91 -8.10
C MET A 154 -5.52 5.59 -6.72
N PHE A 155 -5.68 4.84 -5.62
CA PHE A 155 -5.87 5.43 -4.29
C PHE A 155 -4.70 5.12 -3.35
N VAL A 156 -4.44 3.85 -3.02
CA VAL A 156 -3.55 3.50 -1.90
C VAL A 156 -2.12 3.96 -2.17
N ASN A 157 -1.47 3.42 -3.20
CA ASN A 157 -0.06 3.75 -3.48
C ASN A 157 0.12 5.22 -3.89
N PRO A 158 -0.65 5.77 -4.86
CA PRO A 158 -0.52 7.16 -5.30
C PRO A 158 -0.72 8.18 -4.19
N LEU A 159 -1.81 8.06 -3.41
CA LEU A 159 -2.10 9.02 -2.35
C LEU A 159 -1.12 8.88 -1.20
N THR A 160 -0.60 7.68 -0.91
CA THR A 160 0.44 7.51 0.11
C THR A 160 1.75 8.18 -0.34
N ALA A 161 2.18 7.99 -1.59
CA ALA A 161 3.39 8.65 -2.11
C ALA A 161 3.27 10.19 -2.07
N LEU A 162 2.12 10.73 -2.49
CA LEU A 162 1.84 12.17 -2.36
C LEU A 162 1.79 12.63 -0.89
N ALA A 163 1.21 11.82 -0.02
CA ALA A 163 1.13 12.11 1.41
C ALA A 163 2.52 12.15 2.08
N MET A 164 3.50 11.38 1.60
CA MET A 164 4.87 11.45 2.09
C MET A 164 5.50 12.82 1.81
N VAL A 165 5.35 13.32 0.58
CA VAL A 165 5.85 14.65 0.18
C VAL A 165 5.11 15.77 0.90
N GLU A 166 3.80 15.65 1.07
CA GLU A 166 2.99 16.64 1.77
C GLU A 166 3.29 16.67 3.28
N THR A 167 3.49 15.51 3.91
CA THR A 167 3.95 15.39 5.30
C THR A 167 5.32 16.05 5.48
N MET A 168 6.27 15.74 4.58
CA MET A 168 7.60 16.38 4.58
C MET A 168 7.48 17.91 4.59
N LYS A 169 6.69 18.48 3.67
CA LYS A 169 6.46 19.94 3.59
C LYS A 169 5.83 20.50 4.87
N ARG A 170 4.77 19.86 5.38
CA ARG A 170 4.03 20.33 6.56
C ARG A 170 4.82 20.27 7.86
N GLU A 171 5.77 19.35 7.94
CA GLU A 171 6.64 19.18 9.11
C GLU A 171 7.95 19.98 8.98
N GLY A 172 8.08 20.80 7.93
CA GLY A 172 9.21 21.73 7.75
C GLY A 172 10.49 21.05 7.24
N HIS A 173 10.38 19.85 6.68
CA HIS A 173 11.49 19.15 6.06
C HIS A 173 11.61 19.51 4.57
N VAL A 174 12.82 19.41 4.02
CA VAL A 174 13.12 19.83 2.62
C VAL A 174 13.42 18.65 1.69
N ALA A 175 13.70 17.49 2.25
CA ALA A 175 14.05 16.26 1.55
C ALA A 175 13.66 15.05 2.42
N LEU A 176 13.54 13.88 1.80
CA LEU A 176 13.10 12.66 2.47
C LEU A 176 13.93 11.43 2.10
N VAL A 177 13.90 10.43 2.97
CA VAL A 177 14.44 9.09 2.75
C VAL A 177 13.27 8.11 2.59
N HIS A 178 13.35 7.16 1.66
CA HIS A 178 12.33 6.12 1.49
C HIS A 178 12.96 4.73 1.42
N THR A 179 12.37 3.75 2.11
CA THR A 179 12.85 2.36 2.12
C THR A 179 11.96 1.44 1.29
N ALA A 180 12.51 0.28 0.90
CA ALA A 180 11.91 -0.60 -0.11
C ALA A 180 11.53 0.18 -1.38
N ALA A 181 12.44 1.08 -1.80
CA ALA A 181 12.15 2.12 -2.77
C ALA A 181 11.84 1.59 -4.17
N ALA A 182 12.30 0.39 -4.52
CA ALA A 182 11.95 -0.25 -5.79
C ALA A 182 10.51 -0.81 -5.85
N SER A 183 9.73 -0.73 -4.77
CA SER A 183 8.30 -1.05 -4.78
C SER A 183 7.50 -0.15 -5.73
N ASN A 184 6.30 -0.57 -6.16
CA ASN A 184 5.46 0.28 -7.01
C ASN A 184 5.21 1.67 -6.39
N LEU A 185 5.00 1.75 -5.07
CA LEU A 185 4.86 3.04 -4.37
C LEU A 185 6.16 3.85 -4.43
N GLY A 186 7.31 3.25 -4.15
CA GLY A 186 8.59 3.97 -4.18
C GLY A 186 8.98 4.46 -5.58
N GLN A 187 8.64 3.71 -6.63
CA GLN A 187 8.80 4.17 -8.01
C GLN A 187 7.91 5.39 -8.31
N MET A 188 6.67 5.41 -7.83
CA MET A 188 5.80 6.60 -7.92
C MET A 188 6.38 7.77 -7.14
N LEU A 189 6.86 7.54 -5.90
CA LEU A 189 7.46 8.56 -5.07
C LEU A 189 8.68 9.19 -5.75
N ASN A 190 9.56 8.38 -6.35
CA ASN A 190 10.70 8.89 -7.10
C ASN A 190 10.27 9.80 -8.26
N LYS A 191 9.27 9.38 -9.06
CA LYS A 191 8.74 10.21 -10.15
C LYS A 191 8.13 11.52 -9.65
N ILE A 192 7.39 11.49 -8.54
CA ILE A 192 6.84 12.70 -7.89
C ILE A 192 8.00 13.62 -7.47
N CYS A 193 9.00 13.09 -6.79
CA CYS A 193 10.15 13.86 -6.31
C CYS A 193 10.94 14.50 -7.45
N LEU A 194 11.14 13.80 -8.57
CA LEU A 194 11.76 14.36 -9.77
C LEU A 194 10.91 15.48 -10.39
N ALA A 195 9.60 15.30 -10.49
CA ALA A 195 8.69 16.29 -11.05
C ALA A 195 8.56 17.55 -10.16
N ASP A 196 8.67 17.38 -8.85
CA ASP A 196 8.45 18.43 -7.84
C ASP A 196 9.77 19.04 -7.32
N ASP A 197 10.92 18.65 -7.87
CA ASP A 197 12.27 19.05 -7.43
C ASP A 197 12.51 18.82 -5.92
N VAL A 198 12.06 17.67 -5.41
CA VAL A 198 12.24 17.24 -4.03
C VAL A 198 13.39 16.24 -3.95
N PRO A 199 14.48 16.51 -3.20
CA PRO A 199 15.56 15.54 -3.04
C PRO A 199 15.08 14.29 -2.28
N LEU A 200 15.38 13.12 -2.84
CA LEU A 200 14.96 11.82 -2.33
C LEU A 200 16.16 10.88 -2.24
N VAL A 201 16.37 10.31 -1.06
CA VAL A 201 17.30 9.18 -0.86
C VAL A 201 16.51 7.87 -0.88
N ASN A 202 16.77 7.04 -1.89
CA ASN A 202 16.12 5.76 -2.07
C ASN A 202 16.96 4.63 -1.45
N ILE A 203 16.40 3.87 -0.53
CA ILE A 203 17.05 2.69 0.05
C ILE A 203 16.46 1.41 -0.55
N VAL A 204 17.34 0.58 -1.11
CA VAL A 204 17.05 -0.74 -1.67
C VAL A 204 17.88 -1.83 -0.99
N ARG A 205 17.73 -3.08 -1.40
CA ARG A 205 18.44 -4.23 -0.82
C ARG A 205 19.12 -5.14 -1.86
N SER A 206 19.33 -4.63 -3.06
CA SER A 206 19.97 -5.36 -4.16
C SER A 206 20.30 -4.42 -5.32
N ALA A 207 21.30 -4.79 -6.14
CA ALA A 207 21.70 -4.05 -7.32
C ALA A 207 20.61 -3.97 -8.39
N GLU A 208 19.81 -5.03 -8.57
CA GLU A 208 18.70 -5.07 -9.54
C GLU A 208 17.63 -4.03 -9.18
N GLN A 209 17.27 -3.95 -7.90
CA GLN A 209 16.37 -2.91 -7.40
C GLN A 209 16.94 -1.50 -7.56
N ALA A 210 18.26 -1.34 -7.38
CA ALA A 210 18.91 -0.06 -7.61
C ALA A 210 18.82 0.35 -9.09
N GLN A 211 18.99 -0.61 -10.00
CA GLN A 211 18.89 -0.37 -11.44
C GLN A 211 17.49 0.08 -11.85
N ILE A 212 16.43 -0.58 -11.35
CA ILE A 212 15.03 -0.16 -11.58
C ILE A 212 14.85 1.34 -11.29
N LEU A 213 15.40 1.81 -10.17
CA LEU A 213 15.28 3.21 -9.76
C LEU A 213 16.13 4.15 -10.61
N LYS A 214 17.34 3.75 -10.97
CA LYS A 214 18.21 4.53 -11.87
C LYS A 214 17.59 4.69 -13.25
N ASP A 215 16.95 3.64 -13.77
CA ASP A 215 16.28 3.66 -15.08
C ASP A 215 15.11 4.66 -15.12
N ILE A 216 14.50 4.96 -13.97
CA ILE A 216 13.48 6.00 -13.83
C ILE A 216 14.03 7.32 -13.28
N GLY A 217 15.35 7.53 -13.35
CA GLY A 217 16.01 8.80 -13.07
C GLY A 217 16.36 9.09 -11.60
N ALA A 218 16.29 8.09 -10.70
CA ALA A 218 16.64 8.30 -9.30
C ALA A 218 18.10 8.75 -9.13
N LYS A 219 18.31 9.89 -8.46
CA LYS A 219 19.65 10.48 -8.23
C LYS A 219 20.41 9.79 -7.09
N TYR A 220 19.75 9.57 -5.95
CA TYR A 220 20.38 8.95 -4.77
C TYR A 220 19.74 7.59 -4.50
N VAL A 221 20.50 6.53 -4.70
CA VAL A 221 20.08 5.15 -4.46
C VAL A 221 21.19 4.46 -3.66
N VAL A 222 20.85 3.95 -2.49
CA VAL A 222 21.78 3.24 -1.60
C VAL A 222 21.30 1.82 -1.33
N ASP A 223 22.23 0.86 -1.34
CA ASP A 223 21.95 -0.54 -1.08
C ASP A 223 22.25 -0.90 0.38
N SER A 224 21.21 -1.26 1.12
CA SER A 224 21.28 -1.70 2.52
C SER A 224 22.07 -2.99 2.75
N THR A 225 22.40 -3.73 1.69
CA THR A 225 23.25 -4.93 1.78
C THR A 225 24.73 -4.63 1.54
N SER A 226 25.08 -3.42 1.11
CA SER A 226 26.46 -3.00 0.90
C SER A 226 27.22 -2.87 2.21
N GLU A 227 28.49 -3.27 2.22
CA GLU A 227 29.41 -3.04 3.34
C GLU A 227 29.61 -1.54 3.64
N THR A 228 29.45 -0.69 2.62
CA THR A 228 29.57 0.78 2.72
C THR A 228 28.24 1.47 3.00
N PHE A 229 27.14 0.74 3.19
CA PHE A 229 25.78 1.29 3.28
C PHE A 229 25.66 2.51 4.19
N GLN A 230 26.20 2.45 5.41
CA GLN A 230 26.08 3.55 6.37
C GLN A 230 26.82 4.81 5.90
N ALA A 231 27.98 4.66 5.26
CA ALA A 231 28.73 5.78 4.71
C ALA A 231 27.98 6.40 3.53
N ASP A 232 27.53 5.57 2.58
CA ASP A 232 26.79 5.99 1.38
C ASP A 232 25.48 6.69 1.75
N LEU A 233 24.75 6.16 2.74
CA LEU A 233 23.54 6.77 3.27
C LEU A 233 23.84 8.11 3.93
N THR A 234 24.92 8.22 4.71
CA THR A 234 25.30 9.49 5.35
C THR A 234 25.68 10.55 4.31
N ASP A 235 26.40 10.17 3.24
CA ASP A 235 26.75 11.08 2.16
C ASP A 235 25.51 11.55 1.39
N ALA A 236 24.62 10.63 1.02
CA ALA A 236 23.36 10.98 0.36
C ALA A 236 22.48 11.89 1.23
N VAL A 237 22.38 11.61 2.53
CA VAL A 237 21.64 12.45 3.48
C VAL A 237 22.31 13.81 3.67
N THR A 238 23.63 13.88 3.65
CA THR A 238 24.37 15.15 3.72
C THR A 238 24.07 16.03 2.51
N GLU A 239 24.11 15.47 1.30
CA GLU A 239 23.87 16.22 0.06
C GLU A 239 22.41 16.68 -0.05
N THR A 240 21.47 15.80 0.29
CA THR A 240 20.02 16.08 0.21
C THR A 240 19.48 16.89 1.38
N LYS A 241 20.14 16.84 2.55
CA LYS A 241 19.65 17.34 3.83
C LYS A 241 18.34 16.68 4.27
N ALA A 242 18.14 15.41 3.91
CA ALA A 242 16.94 14.67 4.30
C ALA A 242 16.90 14.44 5.81
N THR A 243 15.81 14.84 6.45
CA THR A 243 15.62 14.74 7.92
C THR A 243 14.32 14.04 8.31
N ILE A 244 13.57 13.56 7.32
CA ILE A 244 12.39 12.71 7.48
C ILE A 244 12.55 11.46 6.62
N ALA A 245 12.08 10.33 7.13
CA ALA A 245 12.09 9.06 6.42
C ALA A 245 10.75 8.35 6.49
N PHE A 246 10.43 7.59 5.45
CA PHE A 246 9.29 6.69 5.40
C PHE A 246 9.79 5.26 5.20
N ASP A 247 9.68 4.46 6.26
CA ASP A 247 10.16 3.09 6.33
C ASP A 247 9.02 2.07 6.11
N ALA A 248 9.14 1.29 5.04
CA ALA A 248 8.26 0.18 4.71
C ALA A 248 8.65 -1.12 5.42
N ILE A 249 9.88 -1.20 5.94
CA ILE A 249 10.44 -2.40 6.57
C ILE A 249 9.90 -2.55 7.98
N GLY A 250 10.05 -1.52 8.81
CA GLY A 250 9.59 -1.46 10.20
C GLY A 250 10.52 -2.21 11.16
N GLY A 251 10.60 -3.53 11.01
CA GLY A 251 11.43 -4.39 11.84
C GLY A 251 12.94 -4.24 11.61
N GLY A 252 13.73 -4.61 12.61
CA GLY A 252 15.19 -4.59 12.57
C GLY A 252 15.79 -3.20 12.78
N ARG A 253 16.95 -2.95 12.16
CA ARG A 253 17.84 -1.80 12.45
C ARG A 253 17.84 -0.71 11.37
N LEU A 254 16.97 -0.78 10.36
CA LEU A 254 17.03 0.18 9.25
C LEU A 254 16.66 1.60 9.72
N ALA A 255 15.60 1.75 10.51
CA ALA A 255 15.25 3.02 11.15
C ALA A 255 16.39 3.60 11.99
N ASN A 256 17.10 2.75 12.76
CA ASN A 256 18.29 3.14 13.52
C ASN A 256 19.39 3.70 12.62
N SER A 257 19.69 3.00 11.53
CA SER A 257 20.74 3.36 10.56
C SER A 257 20.45 4.72 9.89
N ILE A 258 19.18 4.95 9.55
CA ILE A 258 18.69 6.22 8.99
C ILE A 258 18.88 7.37 10.00
N LEU A 259 18.46 7.20 11.25
CA LEU A 259 18.62 8.23 12.29
C LEU A 259 20.09 8.55 12.55
N HIS A 260 20.97 7.53 12.56
CA HIS A 260 22.41 7.72 12.64
C HIS A 260 22.97 8.51 11.45
N ALA A 261 22.54 8.20 10.23
CA ALA A 261 22.98 8.91 9.04
C ALA A 261 22.54 10.39 9.06
N MET A 262 21.31 10.66 9.48
CA MET A 262 20.82 12.03 9.65
C MET A 262 21.60 12.79 10.72
N GLU A 263 21.93 12.17 11.85
CA GLU A 263 22.73 12.81 12.89
C GLU A 263 24.17 13.06 12.44
N ALA A 264 24.80 12.07 11.80
CA ALA A 264 26.15 12.20 11.26
C ALA A 264 26.23 13.29 10.19
N ALA A 265 25.22 13.37 9.30
CA ALA A 265 25.10 14.43 8.31
C ALA A 265 24.94 15.82 8.96
N ALA A 266 24.08 15.94 9.98
CA ALA A 266 23.86 17.19 10.70
C ALA A 266 25.12 17.67 11.46
N ASN A 267 25.91 16.72 11.98
CA ASN A 267 27.14 17.03 12.71
C ASN A 267 28.38 17.18 11.84
N ARG A 268 28.33 16.84 10.54
CA ARG A 268 29.48 16.92 9.62
C ARG A 268 30.13 18.31 9.62
N ASN A 269 29.33 19.36 9.79
CA ASN A 269 29.77 20.75 9.83
C ASN A 269 29.54 21.43 11.20
N ALA A 270 29.33 20.66 12.27
CA ALA A 270 29.14 21.21 13.60
C ALA A 270 30.42 21.92 14.09
N LYS A 271 30.28 23.17 14.51
CA LYS A 271 31.39 23.98 15.04
C LYS A 271 31.52 23.88 16.55
N GLU A 272 30.47 23.41 17.22
CA GLU A 272 30.35 23.35 18.67
C GLU A 272 29.90 21.96 19.09
N TYR A 273 30.40 21.53 20.25
CA TYR A 273 29.95 20.29 20.86
C TYR A 273 28.57 20.49 21.51
N SER A 274 27.63 19.62 21.17
CA SER A 274 26.33 19.51 21.85
C SER A 274 26.25 18.22 22.65
N ARG A 275 26.02 18.32 23.96
CA ARG A 275 25.75 17.17 24.84
C ARG A 275 24.55 16.34 24.37
N TYR A 276 23.63 16.94 23.62
CA TYR A 276 22.36 16.35 23.19
C TYR A 276 22.30 16.05 21.69
N GLY A 277 23.42 16.18 20.97
CA GLY A 277 23.47 16.06 19.51
C GLY A 277 22.90 17.28 18.79
N SER A 278 22.70 17.15 17.48
CA SER A 278 22.11 18.20 16.65
C SER A 278 20.68 18.54 17.09
N SER A 279 20.35 19.84 17.11
CA SER A 279 18.99 20.33 17.35
C SER A 279 18.04 20.08 16.17
N THR A 280 18.58 19.68 15.01
CA THR A 280 17.78 19.33 13.83
C THR A 280 16.92 18.10 14.15
N PHE A 281 15.60 18.28 14.05
CA PHE A 281 14.65 17.21 14.33
C PHE A 281 14.68 16.15 13.23
N LYS A 282 14.78 14.88 13.64
CA LYS A 282 14.89 13.73 12.75
C LYS A 282 13.67 12.82 12.92
N GLN A 283 12.93 12.57 11.86
CA GLN A 283 11.68 11.82 11.92
C GLN A 283 11.79 10.53 11.08
N VAL A 284 11.37 9.39 11.62
CA VAL A 284 11.15 8.16 10.83
C VAL A 284 9.71 7.69 11.03
N TYR A 285 8.96 7.68 9.95
CA TYR A 285 7.63 7.08 9.89
C TYR A 285 7.71 5.62 9.47
N ILE A 286 7.28 4.71 10.33
CA ILE A 286 7.04 3.32 9.96
C ILE A 286 5.64 3.24 9.35
N TYR A 287 5.57 3.09 8.03
CA TYR A 287 4.30 3.02 7.27
C TYR A 287 3.99 1.61 6.75
N GLY A 288 4.96 0.70 6.87
CA GLY A 288 4.83 -0.71 6.49
C GLY A 288 5.44 -1.64 7.55
N GLY A 289 5.23 -2.93 7.35
CA GLY A 289 5.76 -4.00 8.20
C GLY A 289 6.19 -5.18 7.35
N LEU A 290 7.10 -4.94 6.39
CA LEU A 290 7.66 -6.01 5.56
C LEU A 290 8.55 -6.96 6.40
N ASP A 291 9.16 -6.45 7.47
CA ASP A 291 9.81 -7.23 8.50
C ASP A 291 9.02 -7.14 9.82
N LEU A 292 8.59 -8.29 10.33
CA LEU A 292 7.78 -8.40 11.55
C LEU A 292 8.61 -8.60 12.83
N ARG A 293 9.94 -8.54 12.74
CA ARG A 293 10.84 -8.50 13.91
C ARG A 293 10.67 -7.17 14.66
N PRO A 294 11.08 -7.09 15.94
CA PRO A 294 11.11 -5.83 16.67
C PRO A 294 11.91 -4.75 15.93
N THR A 295 11.46 -3.50 16.00
CA THR A 295 12.29 -2.34 15.65
C THR A 295 13.34 -2.13 16.73
N GLU A 296 14.62 -2.08 16.34
CA GLU A 296 15.75 -1.98 17.26
C GLU A 296 16.43 -0.61 17.14
N LEU A 297 16.52 0.14 18.25
CA LEU A 297 17.15 1.46 18.31
C LEU A 297 18.19 1.52 19.44
N ASP A 298 19.42 1.96 19.16
CA ASP A 298 20.50 2.13 20.15
C ASP A 298 20.61 3.55 20.72
N ARG A 299 19.92 4.53 20.09
CA ARG A 299 19.81 5.94 20.51
C ARG A 299 21.12 6.73 20.45
N GLY A 300 22.05 6.36 19.57
CA GLY A 300 23.29 7.11 19.34
C GLY A 300 23.16 8.37 18.45
N PHE A 301 21.97 8.95 18.33
CA PHE A 301 21.64 10.04 17.38
C PHE A 301 21.03 11.28 18.06
N GLY A 302 21.49 11.61 19.27
CA GLY A 302 21.03 12.77 20.03
C GLY A 302 19.62 12.64 20.61
N LEU A 303 19.00 13.76 20.97
CA LEU A 303 17.66 13.81 21.59
C LEU A 303 16.56 14.43 20.72
N SER A 304 16.89 15.02 19.58
CA SER A 304 15.92 15.60 18.64
C SER A 304 15.48 14.59 17.58
N TRP A 305 14.68 13.59 17.98
CA TRP A 305 14.20 12.56 17.06
C TRP A 305 12.84 11.95 17.45
N SER A 306 12.21 11.28 16.50
CA SER A 306 11.00 10.47 16.72
C SER A 306 10.91 9.32 15.72
N VAL A 307 10.34 8.20 16.19
CA VAL A 307 9.91 7.07 15.36
C VAL A 307 8.43 6.83 15.65
N SER A 308 7.58 6.89 14.62
CA SER A 308 6.12 6.79 14.79
C SER A 308 5.44 6.10 13.60
N GLY A 309 4.20 5.65 13.79
CA GLY A 309 3.42 5.03 12.72
C GLY A 309 2.89 6.07 11.73
N PHE A 310 2.70 5.65 10.48
CA PHE A 310 2.04 6.47 9.45
C PHE A 310 0.94 5.67 8.74
N LEU A 311 -0.23 6.29 8.57
CA LEU A 311 -1.36 5.68 7.87
C LEU A 311 -2.08 6.71 7.01
N LEU A 312 -2.38 6.31 5.76
CA LEU A 312 -2.97 7.19 4.76
C LEU A 312 -4.31 7.80 5.22
N THR A 313 -5.20 7.00 5.81
CA THR A 313 -6.55 7.45 6.14
C THR A 313 -6.57 8.53 7.23
N PRO A 314 -5.86 8.41 8.37
CA PRO A 314 -5.66 9.53 9.30
C PRO A 314 -4.99 10.75 8.66
N PHE A 315 -4.03 10.55 7.76
CA PHE A 315 -3.38 11.67 7.07
C PHE A 315 -4.37 12.45 6.20
N LEU A 316 -5.18 11.77 5.38
CA LEU A 316 -6.18 12.42 4.52
C LEU A 316 -7.22 13.19 5.36
N GLN A 317 -7.59 12.67 6.53
CA GLN A 317 -8.45 13.38 7.48
C GLN A 317 -7.75 14.64 8.04
N LYS A 318 -6.47 14.53 8.41
CA LYS A 318 -5.66 15.63 8.99
C LYS A 318 -5.49 16.80 8.03
N ILE A 319 -5.32 16.55 6.72
CA ILE A 319 -5.13 17.64 5.73
C ILE A 319 -6.43 18.30 5.27
N GLY A 320 -7.58 17.70 5.59
CA GLY A 320 -8.90 18.19 5.21
C GLY A 320 -9.32 17.79 3.78
N LEU A 321 -10.64 17.90 3.52
CA LEU A 321 -11.27 17.44 2.28
C LEU A 321 -10.69 18.10 1.03
N GLU A 322 -10.50 19.42 1.05
CA GLU A 322 -10.02 20.19 -0.11
C GLU A 322 -8.63 19.72 -0.56
N ALA A 323 -7.67 19.64 0.38
CA ALA A 323 -6.33 19.16 0.09
C ALA A 323 -6.33 17.70 -0.38
N ALA A 324 -7.13 16.83 0.26
CA ALA A 324 -7.27 15.43 -0.14
C ALA A 324 -7.83 15.29 -1.56
N LEU A 325 -8.79 16.13 -1.96
CA LEU A 325 -9.32 16.18 -3.33
C LEU A 325 -8.26 16.65 -4.33
N GLY A 326 -7.44 17.64 -3.96
CA GLY A 326 -6.30 18.09 -4.77
C GLY A 326 -5.32 16.96 -5.07
N LEU A 327 -4.99 16.12 -4.08
CA LEU A 327 -4.16 14.93 -4.29
C LEU A 327 -4.83 13.95 -5.26
N ARG A 328 -6.12 13.64 -5.07
CA ARG A 328 -6.87 12.74 -5.96
C ARG A 328 -6.93 13.24 -7.40
N GLN A 329 -7.12 14.55 -7.60
CA GLN A 329 -7.12 15.17 -8.93
C GLN A 329 -5.77 15.04 -9.63
N ARG A 330 -4.66 15.23 -8.89
CA ARG A 330 -3.32 14.99 -9.44
C ARG A 330 -3.17 13.53 -9.88
N VAL A 331 -3.61 12.58 -9.05
CA VAL A 331 -3.56 11.15 -9.43
C VAL A 331 -4.36 10.87 -10.69
N ALA A 332 -5.58 11.38 -10.81
CA ALA A 332 -6.40 11.18 -12.01
C ALA A 332 -5.73 11.75 -13.27
N ARG A 333 -5.10 12.93 -13.18
CA ARG A 333 -4.42 13.58 -14.32
C ARG A 333 -3.17 12.83 -14.77
N GLU A 334 -2.45 12.20 -13.85
CA GLU A 334 -1.17 11.53 -14.09
C GLU A 334 -1.28 10.00 -13.95
N LEU A 335 -2.50 9.46 -14.09
CA LEU A 335 -2.85 8.08 -13.79
C LEU A 335 -1.97 7.07 -14.55
N THR A 336 -1.73 7.34 -15.83
CA THR A 336 -0.98 6.46 -16.73
C THR A 336 0.48 6.88 -16.90
N THR A 337 0.96 7.85 -16.12
CA THR A 337 2.35 8.37 -16.19
C THR A 337 3.06 8.25 -14.84
N THR A 338 2.92 9.26 -13.97
CA THR A 338 3.51 9.30 -12.62
C THR A 338 3.02 8.12 -11.78
N PHE A 339 1.72 7.81 -11.90
CA PHE A 339 1.03 6.83 -11.05
C PHE A 339 0.73 5.51 -11.76
N ALA A 340 1.37 5.26 -12.91
CA ALA A 340 1.23 4.00 -13.62
C ALA A 340 1.64 2.83 -12.72
N SER A 341 0.78 1.82 -12.64
CA SER A 341 1.05 0.57 -11.92
C SER A 341 1.33 -0.55 -12.92
N HIS A 342 2.33 -1.36 -12.61
CA HIS A 342 2.62 -2.59 -13.34
C HIS A 342 2.17 -3.80 -12.52
N TYR A 343 1.56 -4.77 -13.22
CA TYR A 343 1.09 -6.03 -12.67
C TYR A 343 1.73 -7.18 -13.43
N THR A 344 2.18 -8.19 -12.70
CA THR A 344 2.88 -9.37 -13.22
C THR A 344 1.91 -10.41 -13.74
N SER A 345 0.74 -10.49 -13.12
CA SER A 345 -0.31 -11.42 -13.49
C SER A 345 -1.68 -10.88 -13.10
N THR A 346 -2.70 -11.28 -13.86
CA THR A 346 -4.11 -11.05 -13.54
C THR A 346 -4.77 -12.39 -13.24
N LEU A 347 -5.42 -12.48 -12.08
CA LEU A 347 -6.05 -13.69 -11.55
C LEU A 347 -7.58 -13.52 -11.49
N SER A 348 -8.34 -14.58 -11.75
CA SER A 348 -9.75 -14.63 -11.31
C SER A 348 -9.85 -14.68 -9.78
N LEU A 349 -11.07 -14.52 -9.22
CA LEU A 349 -11.28 -14.73 -7.78
C LEU A 349 -10.92 -16.16 -7.34
N ALA A 350 -11.23 -17.16 -8.18
CA ALA A 350 -10.90 -18.55 -7.88
C ALA A 350 -9.39 -18.80 -7.97
N ASP A 351 -8.71 -18.25 -8.97
CA ASP A 351 -7.26 -18.38 -9.12
C ASP A 351 -6.49 -17.69 -8.00
N ALA A 352 -7.04 -16.62 -7.41
CA ALA A 352 -6.47 -16.00 -6.22
C ALA A 352 -6.46 -16.96 -5.00
N LEU A 353 -7.32 -17.98 -4.99
CA LEU A 353 -7.34 -19.04 -3.99
C LEU A 353 -6.62 -20.32 -4.45
N ASN A 354 -5.79 -20.24 -5.49
CA ASN A 354 -4.82 -21.28 -5.80
C ASN A 354 -3.63 -21.21 -4.81
N PRO A 355 -3.17 -22.33 -4.23
CA PRO A 355 -2.12 -22.31 -3.22
C PRO A 355 -0.77 -21.77 -3.71
N ASP A 356 -0.43 -21.98 -4.98
CA ASP A 356 0.85 -21.50 -5.54
C ASP A 356 0.81 -20.00 -5.81
N HIS A 357 -0.32 -19.49 -6.34
CA HIS A 357 -0.55 -18.04 -6.44
C HIS A 357 -0.55 -17.39 -5.06
N ALA A 358 -1.19 -18.01 -4.07
CA ALA A 358 -1.23 -17.51 -2.71
C ALA A 358 0.14 -17.39 -2.06
N ARG A 359 1.00 -18.40 -2.23
CA ARG A 359 2.40 -18.33 -1.79
C ARG A 359 3.21 -17.33 -2.59
N ALA A 360 2.88 -17.08 -3.86
CA ALA A 360 3.59 -16.10 -4.68
C ALA A 360 3.27 -14.67 -4.23
N TYR A 361 1.99 -14.27 -4.19
CA TYR A 361 1.65 -12.90 -3.78
C TYR A 361 1.95 -12.63 -2.30
N ALA A 362 1.97 -13.66 -1.42
CA ALA A 362 2.33 -13.50 -0.01
C ALA A 362 3.79 -13.06 0.20
N ARG A 363 4.69 -13.36 -0.75
CA ARG A 363 6.11 -13.00 -0.67
C ARG A 363 6.37 -11.50 -0.80
N LYS A 364 5.44 -10.74 -1.40
CA LYS A 364 5.56 -9.28 -1.63
C LYS A 364 6.88 -8.94 -2.35
N ALA A 365 7.28 -9.75 -3.32
CA ALA A 365 8.54 -9.57 -4.04
C ALA A 365 8.49 -8.31 -4.92
N THR A 366 9.65 -7.68 -5.12
CA THR A 366 9.75 -6.47 -5.94
C THR A 366 9.45 -6.80 -7.39
N GLY A 367 8.63 -5.97 -8.05
CA GLY A 367 8.20 -6.20 -9.42
C GLY A 367 7.12 -7.29 -9.57
N GLU A 368 6.69 -7.91 -8.47
CA GLU A 368 5.65 -8.94 -8.44
C GLU A 368 4.37 -8.41 -7.79
N LYS A 369 3.57 -7.65 -8.56
CA LYS A 369 2.24 -7.19 -8.12
C LYS A 369 1.16 -7.96 -8.86
N TYR A 370 0.21 -8.50 -8.12
CA TYR A 370 -0.91 -9.25 -8.68
C TYR A 370 -2.15 -8.38 -8.76
N LEU A 371 -2.93 -8.59 -9.81
CA LEU A 371 -4.24 -7.98 -10.02
C LEU A 371 -5.29 -9.08 -9.97
N ILE A 372 -6.36 -8.91 -9.19
CA ILE A 372 -7.55 -9.75 -9.28
C ILE A 372 -8.50 -9.06 -10.26
N ASN A 373 -9.00 -9.81 -11.25
CA ASN A 373 -10.14 -9.40 -12.05
C ASN A 373 -11.34 -10.30 -11.66
N PRO A 374 -12.25 -9.81 -10.80
CA PRO A 374 -13.41 -10.57 -10.36
C PRO A 374 -14.44 -10.90 -11.46
N SER A 375 -14.31 -10.32 -12.65
CA SER A 375 -15.22 -10.58 -13.78
C SER A 375 -14.80 -11.76 -14.68
N LEU A 376 -13.62 -12.34 -14.45
CA LEU A 376 -13.10 -13.50 -15.19
C LEU A 376 -13.74 -14.83 -14.76
#